data_AF-A0A5M3X211-F1
#
_entry.id   AF-A0A5M3X211-F1
#
_cell.length_a   1.000
_cell.length_b   1.000
_cell.length_c   1.000
_cell.angle_alpha   90.00
_cell.angle_beta   90.00
_cell.angle_gamma   90.00
#
_symmetry.space_group_name_H-M   'P 1'
#
loop_
_entity.id
_entity.type
_entity.pdbx_description
1 polymer ?
#
loop_
_entity_poly.entity_id
_entity_poly.type
_entity_poly.pdbx_seq_one_letter_code
_entity_poly.pdbx_strand_id
1 'polypeptide(L)'
;MFAGKLARRALALGSALVTTGAAIVAFQQPAAAVNVTLQATVDCTSSNYSGNTSDWYPNTLAVVTSPPSTSTPVPNGSLVANPANHSYQFSQALPSGATSVTINAKCSSGHQYDLYGVSNGSASIPAGYTTVTASWACAAWQVYPGPYVTNCSLQSVSYS
;
A
#
# COMPACT_ATOMS: atom_id res chain seq x y z
N MET A 1 -26.41 -49.09 -41.67
CA MET A 1 -25.17 -48.28 -41.82
C MET A 1 -25.20 -47.15 -40.79
N PHE A 2 -24.95 -47.51 -39.53
CA PHE A 2 -24.87 -46.60 -38.37
C PHE A 2 -23.43 -46.66 -37.83
N ALA A 3 -23.02 -45.61 -37.11
CA ALA A 3 -21.88 -45.61 -36.18
C ALA A 3 -20.44 -45.33 -36.69
N GLY A 4 -20.23 -44.82 -37.91
CA GLY A 4 -18.87 -44.49 -38.39
C GLY A 4 -18.41 -43.02 -38.24
N LYS A 5 -19.34 -42.06 -38.26
CA LYS A 5 -19.01 -40.63 -38.47
C LYS A 5 -19.14 -39.73 -37.24
N LEU A 6 -19.74 -40.19 -36.15
CA LEU A 6 -19.87 -39.39 -34.91
C LEU A 6 -18.68 -39.54 -33.95
N ALA A 7 -17.95 -40.66 -34.01
CA ALA A 7 -16.83 -40.92 -33.08
C ALA A 7 -15.58 -40.06 -33.35
N ARG A 8 -15.35 -39.61 -34.59
CA ARG A 8 -14.15 -38.80 -34.91
C ARG A 8 -14.24 -37.33 -34.47
N ARG A 9 -15.45 -36.78 -34.33
CA ARG A 9 -15.62 -35.40 -33.83
C ARG A 9 -15.59 -35.32 -32.30
N ALA A 10 -15.93 -36.39 -31.59
CA ALA A 10 -15.82 -36.43 -30.14
C ALA A 10 -14.35 -36.48 -29.65
N LEU A 11 -13.46 -37.16 -30.38
CA LEU A 11 -12.06 -37.29 -29.97
C LEU A 11 -11.23 -36.01 -30.17
N ALA A 12 -11.59 -35.17 -31.15
CA ALA A 12 -10.97 -33.87 -31.37
C ALA A 12 -11.42 -32.80 -30.36
N LEU A 13 -12.64 -32.92 -29.80
CA LEU A 13 -13.09 -32.08 -28.69
C LEU A 13 -12.55 -32.56 -27.33
N GLY A 14 -12.27 -33.86 -27.18
CA GLY A 14 -11.67 -34.40 -25.96
C GLY A 14 -10.23 -33.95 -25.73
N SER A 15 -9.46 -33.76 -26.81
CA SER A 15 -8.06 -33.31 -26.74
C SER A 15 -7.93 -31.78 -26.57
N ALA A 16 -8.90 -31.01 -27.05
CA ALA A 16 -8.95 -29.56 -26.82
C ALA A 16 -9.31 -29.21 -25.37
N LEU A 17 -10.14 -30.03 -24.70
CA LEU A 17 -10.54 -29.79 -23.31
C LEU A 17 -9.44 -30.16 -22.29
N VAL A 18 -8.51 -31.04 -22.66
CA VAL A 18 -7.36 -31.39 -21.80
C VAL A 18 -6.27 -30.33 -21.87
N THR A 19 -6.12 -29.62 -23.00
CA THR A 19 -5.20 -28.46 -23.09
C THR A 19 -5.72 -27.21 -22.39
N THR A 20 -7.04 -27.05 -22.20
CA THR A 20 -7.61 -26.02 -21.32
C THR A 20 -7.63 -26.44 -19.84
N GLY A 21 -7.20 -27.66 -19.50
CA GLY A 21 -6.87 -28.04 -18.12
C GLY A 21 -5.45 -27.64 -17.71
N ALA A 22 -4.60 -27.26 -18.67
CA ALA A 22 -3.25 -26.73 -18.45
C ALA A 22 -3.22 -25.19 -18.34
N ALA A 23 -4.35 -24.52 -18.53
CA ALA A 23 -4.61 -23.28 -17.82
C ALA A 23 -4.85 -23.66 -16.37
N ILE A 24 -3.75 -23.95 -15.67
CA ILE A 24 -3.67 -23.71 -14.24
C ILE A 24 -4.15 -22.28 -14.11
N VAL A 25 -5.43 -22.12 -13.78
CA VAL A 25 -5.91 -21.03 -12.97
C VAL A 25 -4.98 -21.16 -11.79
N ALA A 26 -3.87 -20.42 -11.85
CA ALA A 26 -3.21 -19.94 -10.67
C ALA A 26 -4.30 -19.09 -10.04
N PHE A 27 -5.23 -19.77 -9.33
CA PHE A 27 -5.63 -19.32 -8.03
C PHE A 27 -4.28 -19.01 -7.41
N GLN A 28 -3.91 -17.73 -7.46
CA GLN A 28 -2.92 -17.20 -6.55
C GLN A 28 -3.48 -17.64 -5.22
N GLN A 29 -2.95 -18.77 -4.74
CA GLN A 29 -3.27 -19.32 -3.45
C GLN A 29 -3.23 -18.09 -2.55
N PRO A 30 -4.30 -17.77 -1.80
CA PRO A 30 -4.22 -16.65 -0.89
C PRO A 30 -2.95 -16.90 -0.11
N ALA A 31 -1.99 -15.99 -0.27
CA ALA A 31 -0.67 -16.14 0.32
C ALA A 31 -0.96 -16.58 1.76
N ALA A 32 -0.32 -17.67 2.18
CA ALA A 32 -0.42 -18.15 3.56
C ALA A 32 -0.37 -16.93 4.48
N ALA A 33 -1.05 -16.95 5.62
CA ALA A 33 -1.07 -15.83 6.56
C ALA A 33 0.36 -15.49 7.02
N VAL A 34 1.08 -14.74 6.19
CA VAL A 34 2.41 -14.24 6.43
C VAL A 34 2.15 -12.94 7.15
N ASN A 35 2.66 -12.86 8.37
CA ASN A 35 2.71 -11.61 9.11
C ASN A 35 3.71 -10.71 8.38
N VAL A 36 3.22 -9.98 7.38
CA VAL A 36 4.03 -8.99 6.68
C VAL A 36 4.22 -7.80 7.60
N THR A 37 5.46 -7.40 7.81
CA THR A 37 5.80 -6.22 8.61
C THR A 37 6.17 -5.08 7.68
N LEU A 38 5.49 -3.95 7.80
CA LEU A 38 5.86 -2.70 7.16
C LEU A 38 6.89 -1.98 8.03
N GLN A 39 8.06 -1.68 7.49
CA GLN A 39 9.01 -0.71 8.04
C GLN A 39 8.92 0.55 7.19
N ALA A 40 8.36 1.61 7.75
CA ALA A 40 8.00 2.81 7.00
C ALA A 40 8.75 4.02 7.52
N THR A 41 9.21 4.86 6.59
CA THR A 41 9.66 6.24 6.87
C THR A 41 8.70 7.22 6.19
N VAL A 42 8.20 8.20 6.93
CA VAL A 42 7.27 9.22 6.41
C VAL A 42 7.81 10.60 6.73
N ASP A 43 8.07 11.36 5.69
CA ASP A 43 8.69 12.68 5.72
C ASP A 43 7.64 13.76 5.41
N CYS A 44 7.61 14.85 6.17
CA CYS A 44 6.74 16.01 5.98
C CYS A 44 7.50 17.32 5.67
N THR A 45 8.77 17.26 5.24
CA THR A 45 9.75 18.34 5.05
C THR A 45 9.26 19.57 4.30
N SER A 46 8.27 19.45 3.41
CA SER A 46 7.70 20.58 2.66
C SER A 46 6.58 21.33 3.40
N SER A 47 6.16 20.84 4.56
CA SER A 47 5.15 21.44 5.44
C SER A 47 5.85 22.26 6.53
N ASN A 48 6.39 23.43 6.18
CA ASN A 48 6.89 24.38 7.16
C ASN A 48 5.99 25.61 7.18
N TYR A 49 4.92 25.54 7.97
CA TYR A 49 4.09 26.71 8.20
C TYR A 49 4.79 27.64 9.20
N SER A 50 5.04 28.89 8.80
CA SER A 50 5.53 29.97 9.67
C SER A 50 6.89 29.74 10.36
N GLY A 51 7.70 28.76 9.96
CA GLY A 51 8.98 28.45 10.61
C GLY A 51 8.87 27.51 11.82
N ASN A 52 7.68 26.95 12.11
CA ASN A 52 7.50 26.08 13.26
C ASN A 52 8.00 24.66 12.97
N THR A 53 8.96 24.20 13.77
CA THR A 53 9.54 22.85 13.66
C THR A 53 8.58 21.73 14.05
N SER A 54 7.44 22.08 14.65
CA SER A 54 6.37 21.13 15.01
C SER A 54 5.60 20.62 13.79
N ASP A 55 5.63 21.36 12.68
CA ASP A 55 5.00 20.95 11.41
C ASP A 55 5.92 20.05 10.56
N TRP A 56 7.15 19.82 11.02
CA TRP A 56 8.12 18.97 10.33
C TRP A 56 7.77 17.49 10.37
N TYR A 57 6.79 17.09 11.18
CA TYR A 57 6.38 15.70 11.33
C TYR A 57 4.87 15.51 11.10
N PRO A 58 4.44 14.33 10.62
CA PRO A 58 3.02 14.05 10.49
C PRO A 58 2.33 14.04 11.86
N ASN A 59 1.31 14.87 12.05
CA ASN A 59 0.51 14.91 13.27
C ASN A 59 -0.34 13.64 13.42
N THR A 60 -0.91 13.19 12.30
CA THR A 60 -1.62 11.91 12.22
C THR A 60 -1.10 11.08 11.07
N LEU A 61 -1.03 9.76 11.31
CA LEU A 61 -0.53 8.79 10.36
C LEU A 61 -1.37 7.51 10.45
N ALA A 62 -1.74 6.97 9.30
CA ALA A 62 -2.44 5.70 9.19
C ALA A 62 -1.89 4.89 8.01
N VAL A 63 -1.84 3.58 8.20
CA VAL A 63 -1.51 2.61 7.15
C VAL A 63 -2.80 2.12 6.54
N VAL A 64 -2.89 2.14 5.22
CA VAL A 64 -4.03 1.63 4.46
C VAL A 64 -3.57 0.44 3.62
N THR A 65 -4.21 -0.71 3.74
CA THR A 65 -3.86 -1.92 2.96
C THR A 65 -4.93 -2.29 1.95
N SER A 66 -4.60 -3.14 0.97
CA SER A 66 -5.60 -3.78 0.10
C SER A 66 -5.09 -5.10 -0.51
N PRO A 67 -5.93 -6.16 -0.56
CA PRO A 67 -7.02 -6.47 0.38
C PRO A 67 -6.45 -7.00 1.72
N PRO A 68 -7.15 -6.90 2.85
CA PRO A 68 -8.38 -6.13 3.05
C PRO A 68 -8.14 -4.63 3.02
N SER A 69 -9.17 -3.87 2.62
CA SER A 69 -9.21 -2.40 2.67
C SER A 69 -9.35 -1.90 4.10
N THR A 70 -8.27 -1.98 4.86
CA THR A 70 -8.22 -1.58 6.27
C THR A 70 -7.35 -0.35 6.40
N SER A 71 -7.86 0.69 7.08
CA SER A 71 -7.07 1.83 7.54
C SER A 71 -6.80 1.67 9.02
N THR A 72 -5.53 1.62 9.41
CA THR A 72 -5.11 1.44 10.79
C THR A 72 -4.24 2.62 11.22
N PRO A 73 -4.67 3.41 12.21
CA PRO A 73 -3.84 4.47 12.77
C PRO A 73 -2.52 3.91 13.30
N VAL A 74 -1.42 4.60 13.04
CA VAL A 74 -0.13 4.28 13.64
C VAL A 74 -0.11 4.88 15.04
N PRO A 75 0.03 4.09 16.11
CA PRO A 75 0.06 4.63 17.46
C PRO A 75 1.26 5.57 17.64
N ASN A 76 1.06 6.73 18.27
CA ASN A 76 2.16 7.67 18.50
C ASN A 76 3.33 7.06 19.30
N GLY A 77 3.06 6.06 20.14
CA GLY A 77 4.10 5.34 20.89
C GLY A 77 5.00 4.41 20.05
N SER A 78 4.65 4.14 18.79
CA SER A 78 5.48 3.36 17.86
C SER A 78 6.22 4.22 16.82
N LEU A 79 6.02 5.54 16.85
CA LEU A 79 6.71 6.48 15.97
C LEU A 79 8.07 6.85 16.59
N VAL A 80 9.13 6.69 15.82
CA VAL A 80 10.48 7.14 16.17
C VAL A 80 10.82 8.34 15.31
N ALA A 81 11.00 9.50 15.93
CA ALA A 81 11.39 10.72 15.23
C ALA A 81 12.84 10.61 14.72
N ASN A 82 13.06 11.02 13.48
CA ASN A 82 14.39 11.28 12.95
C ASN A 82 14.53 12.79 12.68
N PRO A 83 15.18 13.55 13.58
CA PRO A 83 15.33 14.99 13.44
C PRO A 83 16.22 15.44 12.29
N ALA A 84 17.13 14.59 11.81
CA ALA A 84 18.04 14.97 10.73
C ALA A 84 17.34 15.12 9.37
N ASN A 85 16.23 14.42 9.18
CA ASN A 85 15.49 14.38 7.91
C ASN A 85 13.99 14.70 8.08
N HIS A 86 13.58 15.21 9.25
CA HIS A 86 12.20 15.61 9.53
C HIS A 86 11.17 14.51 9.17
N SER A 87 11.44 13.28 9.64
CA SER A 87 10.60 12.12 9.34
C SER A 87 10.27 11.30 10.57
N TYR A 88 9.17 10.54 10.50
CA TYR A 88 8.90 9.45 11.42
C TYR A 88 9.24 8.10 10.81
N GLN A 89 9.87 7.25 11.62
CA GLN A 89 10.05 5.84 11.33
C GLN A 89 9.12 5.01 12.21
N PHE A 90 8.52 3.97 11.66
CA PHE A 90 7.69 3.04 12.42
C PHE A 90 7.70 1.64 11.80
N SER A 91 7.29 0.69 12.62
CA SER A 91 7.06 -0.69 12.20
C SER A 91 5.63 -1.09 12.52
N GLN A 92 4.94 -1.71 11.57
CA GLN A 92 3.55 -2.16 11.75
C GLN A 92 3.30 -3.49 11.05
N ALA A 93 2.67 -4.42 11.77
CA ALA A 93 2.18 -5.65 11.19
C ALA A 93 0.98 -5.35 10.27
N LEU A 94 1.04 -5.85 9.04
CA LEU A 94 -0.04 -5.74 8.07
C LEU A 94 -1.03 -6.90 8.25
N PRO A 95 -2.32 -6.69 7.95
CA PRO A 95 -3.30 -7.77 7.96
C PRO A 95 -2.89 -8.88 6.97
N SER A 96 -3.17 -10.12 7.37
CA SER A 96 -2.97 -11.29 6.50
C SER A 96 -3.68 -11.10 5.16
N GLY A 97 -2.96 -11.39 4.07
CA GLY A 97 -3.49 -11.26 2.71
C GLY A 97 -3.29 -9.88 2.08
N ALA A 98 -2.70 -8.90 2.80
CA ALA A 98 -2.32 -7.61 2.23
C ALA A 98 -1.44 -7.77 0.99
N THR A 99 -1.92 -7.28 -0.16
CA THR A 99 -1.16 -7.28 -1.43
C THR A 99 -0.60 -5.91 -1.79
N SER A 100 -1.04 -4.87 -1.10
CA SER A 100 -0.58 -3.51 -1.29
C SER A 100 -0.75 -2.70 -0.02
N VAL A 101 0.09 -1.67 0.13
CA VAL A 101 0.05 -0.74 1.25
C VAL A 101 0.26 0.69 0.77
N THR A 102 -0.55 1.59 1.33
CA THR A 102 -0.49 3.04 1.16
C THR A 102 -0.44 3.68 2.54
N ILE A 103 -0.08 4.96 2.58
CA ILE A 103 -0.15 5.75 3.81
C ILE A 103 -1.18 6.85 3.66
N ASN A 104 -1.77 7.24 4.79
CA ASN A 104 -2.55 8.44 4.91
C ASN A 104 -1.91 9.26 6.03
N ALA A 105 -1.51 10.49 5.71
CA ALA A 105 -0.80 11.35 6.64
C ALA A 105 -1.41 12.75 6.65
N LYS A 106 -1.16 13.47 7.75
CA LYS A 106 -1.46 14.88 7.89
C LYS A 106 -0.21 15.62 8.34
N CYS A 107 0.43 16.34 7.42
CA CYS A 107 1.72 16.99 7.64
C CYS A 107 1.66 18.39 8.25
N SER A 108 0.48 18.92 8.53
CA SER A 108 0.35 20.23 9.17
C SER A 108 -0.56 20.16 10.39
N SER A 109 -0.14 20.84 11.45
CA SER A 109 -0.93 21.15 12.63
C SER A 109 -1.26 22.64 12.75
N GLY A 110 -0.64 23.47 11.90
CA GLY A 110 -0.69 24.92 11.95
C GLY A 110 -1.81 25.58 11.14
N HIS A 111 -2.52 24.85 10.27
CA HIS A 111 -3.64 25.41 9.50
C HIS A 111 -5.00 25.05 10.14
N GLN A 112 -5.92 26.02 10.15
CA GLN A 112 -7.28 25.84 10.69
C GLN A 112 -8.10 24.75 9.98
N TYR A 113 -7.70 24.32 8.78
CA TYR A 113 -8.46 23.38 7.93
C TYR A 113 -7.54 22.38 7.21
N ASP A 114 -6.69 21.68 7.96
CA ASP A 114 -5.85 20.61 7.41
C ASP A 114 -6.63 19.31 7.21
N LEU A 115 -6.70 18.83 5.96
CA LEU A 115 -7.29 17.55 5.59
C LEU A 115 -6.23 16.46 5.47
N TYR A 116 -6.64 15.23 5.80
CA TYR A 116 -5.92 14.03 5.41
C TYR A 116 -5.73 14.02 3.90
N GLY A 117 -4.60 13.50 3.45
CA GLY A 117 -4.59 12.96 2.10
C GLY A 117 -3.79 11.69 1.96
N VAL A 118 -4.29 10.92 1.02
CA VAL A 118 -3.87 9.56 0.74
C VAL A 118 -2.64 9.61 -0.15
N SER A 119 -1.74 8.64 0.01
CA SER A 119 -0.60 8.55 -0.87
C SER A 119 -1.00 8.35 -2.34
N ASN A 120 -0.45 9.16 -3.23
CA ASN A 120 -0.49 9.02 -4.69
C ASN A 120 0.48 7.91 -5.17
N GLY A 121 0.42 6.75 -4.52
CA GLY A 121 1.28 5.60 -4.80
C GLY A 121 1.15 4.55 -3.72
N SER A 122 1.04 3.28 -4.13
CA SER A 122 1.03 2.12 -3.25
C SER A 122 2.31 1.32 -3.41
N ALA A 123 2.82 0.79 -2.31
CA ALA A 123 3.82 -0.27 -2.35
C ALA A 123 3.06 -1.60 -2.55
N SER A 124 3.28 -2.27 -3.68
CA SER A 124 2.81 -3.64 -3.87
C SER A 124 3.59 -4.57 -2.95
N ILE A 125 2.96 -5.66 -2.49
CA ILE A 125 3.55 -6.65 -1.60
C ILE A 125 3.60 -7.97 -2.38
N PRO A 126 4.75 -8.31 -3.00
CA PRO A 126 4.86 -9.55 -3.74
C PRO A 126 4.78 -10.76 -2.80
N ALA A 127 4.30 -11.88 -3.32
CA ALA A 127 4.23 -13.12 -2.53
C ALA A 127 5.64 -13.59 -2.11
N GLY A 128 5.75 -14.15 -0.91
CA GLY A 128 6.98 -14.71 -0.38
C GLY A 128 7.84 -13.75 0.45
N TYR A 129 7.50 -12.46 0.49
CA TYR A 129 8.18 -11.49 1.36
C TYR A 129 7.49 -11.36 2.71
N THR A 130 8.28 -11.13 3.74
CA THR A 130 7.80 -10.99 5.13
C THR A 130 7.97 -9.57 5.66
N THR A 131 8.85 -8.79 5.02
CA THR A 131 9.10 -7.40 5.37
C THR A 131 9.01 -6.52 4.14
N VAL A 132 8.30 -5.40 4.28
CA VAL A 132 8.21 -4.35 3.27
C VAL A 132 8.84 -3.11 3.88
N THR A 133 9.94 -2.63 3.31
CA THR A 133 10.57 -1.39 3.75
C THR A 133 10.28 -0.31 2.73
N ALA A 134 9.55 0.72 3.13
CA ALA A 134 9.07 1.77 2.23
C ALA A 134 9.28 3.17 2.81
N SER A 135 9.50 4.13 1.92
CA SER A 135 9.58 5.54 2.29
C SER A 135 8.59 6.38 1.51
N TRP A 136 7.94 7.32 2.20
CA TRP A 136 7.02 8.27 1.59
C TRP A 136 7.43 9.71 1.92
N ALA A 137 7.43 10.55 0.89
CA ALA A 137 7.56 11.99 1.03
C ALA A 137 6.18 12.63 0.91
N CYS A 138 5.77 13.34 1.95
CA CYS A 138 4.49 13.99 2.06
C CYS A 138 4.64 15.51 2.05
N ALA A 139 3.65 16.17 1.44
CA ALA A 139 3.63 17.61 1.24
C ALA A 139 2.23 18.17 1.45
N ALA A 140 2.10 19.26 2.19
CA ALA A 140 0.84 19.97 2.32
C ALA A 140 0.69 21.02 1.20
N TRP A 141 -0.43 20.99 0.49
CA TRP A 141 -0.73 21.93 -0.60
C TRP A 141 -2.03 22.66 -0.31
N GLN A 142 -2.05 23.96 -0.57
CA GLN A 142 -3.28 24.75 -0.49
C GLN A 142 -4.15 24.47 -1.72
N VAL A 143 -5.39 24.04 -1.49
CA VAL A 143 -6.41 24.00 -2.55
C VAL A 143 -7.09 25.36 -2.57
N TYR A 144 -6.88 26.19 -3.60
CA TYR A 144 -7.50 27.52 -3.66
C TYR A 144 -8.83 27.52 -4.44
N PRO A 145 -9.89 28.17 -3.92
CA PRO A 145 -10.09 28.63 -2.54
C PRO A 145 -10.47 27.45 -1.63
N GLY A 146 -9.80 27.25 -0.48
CA GLY A 146 -10.06 26.04 0.32
C GLY A 146 -8.97 25.59 1.30
N PRO A 147 -9.12 24.36 1.83
CA PRO A 147 -8.27 23.76 2.86
C PRO A 147 -6.90 23.35 2.33
N TYR A 148 -6.01 23.00 3.27
CA TYR A 148 -4.74 22.35 2.95
C TYR A 148 -4.96 20.84 2.89
N VAL A 149 -4.38 20.20 1.87
CA VAL A 149 -4.44 18.75 1.69
C VAL A 149 -3.03 18.21 1.70
N THR A 150 -2.79 17.18 2.52
CA THR A 150 -1.51 16.46 2.51
C THR A 150 -1.49 15.49 1.34
N ASN A 151 -0.41 15.47 0.57
CA ASN A 151 -0.21 14.54 -0.52
C ASN A 151 1.08 13.77 -0.27
N CYS A 152 0.98 12.45 -0.18
CA CYS A 152 2.12 11.57 0.04
C CYS A 152 2.52 10.84 -1.26
N SER A 153 3.81 10.74 -1.52
CA SER A 153 4.34 10.03 -2.69
C SER A 153 5.30 8.95 -2.22
N LEU A 154 5.15 7.73 -2.76
CA LEU A 154 6.08 6.64 -2.47
C LEU A 154 7.42 6.95 -3.16
N GLN A 155 8.49 7.05 -2.38
CA GLN A 155 9.84 7.40 -2.85
C GLN A 155 10.68 6.15 -3.11
N SER A 156 10.60 5.18 -2.22
CA SER A 156 11.31 3.90 -2.38
C SER A 156 10.55 2.77 -1.72
N VAL A 157 10.76 1.56 -2.25
CA VAL A 157 10.26 0.31 -1.67
C VAL A 157 11.30 -0.78 -1.87
N SER A 158 11.47 -1.61 -0.85
CA SER A 158 12.33 -2.80 -0.86
C SER A 158 11.68 -3.90 -0.04
N TYR A 159 12.10 -5.15 -0.29
CA TYR A 159 11.46 -6.34 0.23
C TYR A 159 12.49 -7.33 0.77
N SER A 160 12.18 -7.98 1.90
CA SER A 160 13.00 -9.04 2.48
C SER A 160 12.19 -10.14 3.18
#